data_AF-A0A1T3MBY5-F1
#
_entry.id   AF-A0A1T3MBY5-F1
#
_cell.length_a   1.000
_cell.length_b   1.000
_cell.length_c   1.000
_cell.angle_alpha   90.00
_cell.angle_beta   90.00
_cell.angle_gamma   90.00
#
_symmetry.space_group_name_H-M   'P 1'
#
loop_
_entity.id
_entity.type
_entity.pdbx_description
1 polymer ?
#
loop_
_entity_poly.entity_id
_entity_poly.type
_entity_poly.pdbx_seq_one_letter_code
_entity_poly.pdbx_strand_id
1 'polypeptide(L)'
;MPTSFNTHIKSAVKSIYLPFITGSLNLATGILLLLSNLHYMEFCGGLFALSGLSMSIFTLRNYKILNGWGGYLLFAVLILTAGGYTSLYKTSYFFMGWVALLRSGVLFGAALDFKRLGHKGWRNISIAGGISLLFSVILIADPETLHLPTHFVLAVIFMTTGTASLLIFSELKKVNEFHGLLRKLMKNA
;
A
#
# COMPACT_ATOMS: atom_id res chain seq x y z
N MET A 1 -1.06 -38.15 13.24
CA MET A 1 -0.86 -37.18 12.15
C MET A 1 0.09 -36.11 12.65
N PRO A 2 1.24 -35.87 11.99
CA PRO A 2 2.19 -34.88 12.47
C PRO A 2 1.61 -33.47 12.32
N THR A 3 1.72 -32.71 13.39
CA THR A 3 1.27 -31.34 13.63
C THR A 3 1.86 -30.37 12.60
N SER A 4 1.02 -29.66 11.83
CA SER A 4 1.43 -28.64 10.85
C SER A 4 1.86 -27.31 11.49
N PHE A 5 2.57 -27.37 12.62
CA PHE A 5 3.16 -26.21 13.31
C PHE A 5 4.68 -26.19 13.13
N ASN A 6 5.12 -26.24 11.88
CA ASN A 6 6.48 -25.87 11.47
C ASN A 6 6.45 -25.74 9.95
N THR A 7 6.57 -24.55 9.37
CA THR A 7 7.86 -23.96 8.99
C THR A 7 7.54 -22.67 8.23
N HIS A 8 8.48 -21.71 8.23
CA HIS A 8 8.41 -20.39 7.58
C HIS A 8 8.06 -19.18 8.46
N ILE A 9 8.61 -19.12 9.68
CA ILE A 9 9.05 -17.82 10.21
C ILE A 9 10.57 -17.78 10.09
N LYS A 10 11.08 -17.58 8.87
CA LYS A 10 12.54 -17.60 8.59
C LYS A 10 13.27 -16.37 9.12
N SER A 11 12.60 -15.23 9.32
CA SER A 11 13.12 -14.09 10.08
C SER A 11 12.06 -13.00 10.30
N ALA A 12 12.34 -12.10 11.24
CA ALA A 12 11.70 -10.80 11.38
C ALA A 12 11.61 -10.02 10.05
N VAL A 13 10.49 -9.34 9.81
CA VAL A 13 10.33 -8.42 8.67
C VAL A 13 11.10 -7.13 8.96
N LYS A 14 11.90 -6.67 8.00
CA LYS A 14 12.71 -5.45 8.09
C LYS A 14 11.97 -4.24 7.53
N SER A 15 12.30 -3.05 8.03
CA SER A 15 11.78 -1.76 7.53
C SER A 15 10.24 -1.64 7.56
N ILE A 16 9.62 -2.13 8.63
CA ILE A 16 8.16 -2.07 8.83
C ILE A 16 7.66 -0.62 8.94
N TYR A 17 8.51 0.34 9.31
CA TYR A 17 8.16 1.77 9.37
C TYR A 17 7.83 2.38 7.98
N LEU A 18 8.22 1.73 6.88
CA LEU A 18 8.02 2.24 5.52
C LEU A 18 6.52 2.33 5.13
N PRO A 19 5.70 1.26 5.28
CA PRO A 19 4.25 1.34 5.17
C PRO A 19 3.57 2.32 6.12
N PHE A 20 4.14 2.55 7.31
CA PHE A 20 3.60 3.51 8.27
C PHE A 20 3.75 4.96 7.81
N ILE A 21 4.94 5.34 7.35
CA ILE A 21 5.23 6.70 6.88
C ILE A 21 4.38 7.01 5.65
N THR A 22 4.39 6.12 4.65
CA THR A 22 3.61 6.35 3.43
C THR A 22 2.12 6.27 3.69
N GLY A 23 1.66 5.40 4.59
CA GLY A 23 0.26 5.33 5.00
C GLY A 23 -0.22 6.62 5.65
N SER A 24 0.55 7.17 6.58
CA SER A 24 0.22 8.41 7.29
C SER A 24 0.18 9.61 6.35
N LEU A 25 1.17 9.75 5.46
CA LEU A 25 1.23 10.84 4.49
C LEU A 25 0.07 10.79 3.49
N ASN A 26 -0.24 9.60 2.96
CA ASN A 26 -1.37 9.43 2.05
C ASN A 26 -2.70 9.75 2.75
N LEU A 27 -2.89 9.28 3.99
CA LEU A 27 -4.10 9.56 4.75
C LEU A 27 -4.26 11.05 5.05
N ALA A 28 -3.21 11.72 5.52
CA ALA A 28 -3.21 13.16 5.78
C ALA A 28 -3.50 13.95 4.50
N THR A 29 -2.93 13.54 3.37
CA THR A 29 -3.19 14.16 2.08
C THR A 29 -4.65 13.99 1.66
N GLY A 30 -5.22 12.80 1.81
CA GLY A 30 -6.64 12.57 1.54
C GLY A 30 -7.55 13.51 2.35
N ILE A 31 -7.21 13.77 3.62
CA ILE A 31 -7.93 14.75 4.45
C ILE A 31 -7.75 16.18 3.91
N LEU A 32 -6.50 16.58 3.59
CA LEU A 32 -6.21 17.91 3.05
C LEU A 32 -6.90 18.18 1.71
N LEU A 33 -7.02 17.17 0.86
CA LEU A 33 -7.72 17.24 -0.43
C LEU A 33 -9.22 17.55 -0.27
N LEU A 34 -9.84 17.15 0.85
CA LEU A 34 -11.23 17.50 1.15
C LEU A 34 -11.39 18.94 1.66
N LEU A 35 -10.34 19.50 2.27
CA LEU A 35 -10.41 20.79 2.97
C LEU A 35 -9.90 21.97 2.13
N SER A 36 -9.08 21.73 1.10
CA SER A 36 -8.34 22.78 0.39
C SER A 36 -8.44 22.64 -1.12
N ASN A 37 -8.44 23.78 -1.84
CA ASN A 37 -8.43 23.92 -3.31
C ASN A 37 -7.01 24.06 -3.91
N LEU A 38 -6.03 23.34 -3.38
CA LEU A 38 -4.62 23.44 -3.81
C LEU A 38 -4.38 22.81 -5.19
N HIS A 39 -3.30 23.19 -5.90
CA HIS A 39 -2.89 22.47 -7.11
C HIS A 39 -2.41 21.05 -6.73
N TYR A 40 -3.25 20.05 -6.98
CA TYR A 40 -3.11 18.72 -6.35
C TYR A 40 -2.20 17.73 -7.07
N MET A 41 -2.05 17.84 -8.40
CA MET A 41 -1.54 16.72 -9.20
C MET A 41 -0.05 16.44 -8.97
N GLU A 42 0.78 17.49 -8.93
CA GLU A 42 2.23 17.35 -8.73
C GLU A 42 2.52 16.77 -7.34
N PHE A 43 1.82 17.25 -6.32
CA PHE A 43 1.94 16.75 -4.95
C PHE A 43 1.47 15.29 -4.81
N CYS A 44 0.33 14.95 -5.42
CA CYS A 44 -0.17 13.57 -5.45
C CYS A 44 0.80 12.62 -6.17
N GLY A 45 1.39 13.06 -7.29
CA GLY A 45 2.44 12.34 -8.00
C GLY A 45 3.65 12.07 -7.11
N GLY A 46 4.13 13.09 -6.40
CA GLY A 46 5.25 12.95 -5.45
C GLY A 46 4.98 11.91 -4.35
N LEU A 47 3.75 11.82 -3.85
CA LEU A 47 3.36 10.82 -2.86
C LEU A 47 3.24 9.41 -3.43
N PHE A 48 2.77 9.27 -4.68
CA PHE A 48 2.84 7.99 -5.38
C PHE A 48 4.28 7.55 -5.58
N ALA A 49 5.16 8.46 -6.00
CA ALA A 49 6.59 8.21 -6.14
C ALA A 49 7.20 7.74 -4.82
N LEU A 50 6.95 8.47 -3.73
CA LEU A 50 7.41 8.11 -2.39
C LEU A 50 6.88 6.73 -1.95
N SER A 51 5.62 6.43 -2.27
CA SER A 51 5.01 5.13 -2.00
C SER A 51 5.69 4.00 -2.79
N GLY A 52 6.00 4.21 -4.07
CA GLY A 52 6.74 3.27 -4.92
C GLY A 52 8.17 3.06 -4.46
N LEU A 53 8.87 4.12 -4.05
CA LEU A 53 10.23 4.04 -3.49
C LEU A 53 10.25 3.26 -2.19
N SER A 54 9.36 3.62 -1.26
CA SER A 54 9.19 2.94 0.03
C SER A 54 8.92 1.44 -0.16
N MET A 55 8.02 1.10 -1.09
CA MET A 55 7.71 -0.27 -1.42
C MET A 55 8.88 -1.03 -2.08
N SER A 56 9.64 -0.36 -2.94
CA SER A 56 10.83 -0.94 -3.59
C SER A 56 11.88 -1.31 -2.54
N ILE A 57 12.19 -0.38 -1.62
CA ILE A 57 13.13 -0.61 -0.52
C ILE A 57 12.62 -1.74 0.39
N PHE A 58 11.32 -1.74 0.73
CA PHE A 58 10.71 -2.78 1.56
C PHE A 58 10.85 -4.16 0.91
N THR A 59 10.55 -4.27 -0.39
CA THR A 59 10.61 -5.53 -1.13
C THR A 59 12.05 -6.03 -1.23
N LEU A 60 13.01 -5.16 -1.58
CA LEU A 60 14.43 -5.51 -1.65
C LEU A 60 15.01 -5.94 -0.30
N ARG A 61 14.57 -5.34 0.81
CA ARG A 61 15.04 -5.73 2.15
C ARG A 61 14.46 -7.06 2.63
N ASN A 62 13.33 -7.48 2.09
CA ASN A 62 12.56 -8.64 2.52
C ASN A 62 12.38 -9.71 1.42
N TYR A 63 13.15 -9.66 0.33
CA TYR A 63 12.99 -10.55 -0.83
C TYR A 63 13.09 -12.05 -0.49
N LYS A 64 13.86 -12.41 0.55
CA LYS A 64 14.01 -13.80 1.02
C LYS A 64 12.78 -14.32 1.79
N ILE A 65 11.91 -13.43 2.23
CA ILE A 65 10.74 -13.71 3.07
C ILE A 65 9.45 -13.58 2.25
N LEU A 66 9.42 -12.63 1.31
CA LEU A 66 8.27 -12.35 0.46
C LEU A 66 8.17 -13.36 -0.70
N ASN A 67 7.14 -14.19 -0.66
CA ASN A 67 6.74 -14.97 -1.83
C ASN A 67 6.24 -14.03 -2.94
N GLY A 68 6.70 -14.21 -4.18
CA GLY A 68 6.33 -13.35 -5.30
C GLY A 68 6.98 -11.96 -5.29
N TRP A 69 8.10 -11.78 -4.57
CA TRP A 69 8.83 -10.50 -4.46
C TRP A 69 9.10 -9.79 -5.81
N GLY A 70 9.33 -10.54 -6.89
CA GLY A 70 9.59 -9.97 -8.21
C GLY A 70 8.41 -9.16 -8.75
N GLY A 71 7.18 -9.63 -8.55
CA GLY A 71 5.97 -8.90 -8.93
C GLY A 71 5.79 -7.63 -8.10
N TYR A 72 5.97 -7.74 -6.78
CA TYR A 72 5.93 -6.57 -5.90
C TYR A 72 6.98 -5.52 -6.27
N LEU A 73 8.20 -5.93 -6.61
CA LEU A 73 9.26 -5.02 -7.03
C LEU A 73 8.94 -4.37 -8.39
N LEU A 74 8.45 -5.15 -9.36
CA LEU A 74 8.05 -4.63 -10.67
C LEU A 74 6.99 -3.53 -10.51
N PHE A 75 5.92 -3.80 -9.77
CA PHE A 75 4.87 -2.80 -9.53
C PHE A 75 5.38 -1.63 -8.71
N ALA A 76 6.26 -1.84 -7.73
CA ALA A 76 6.86 -0.75 -6.96
C ALA A 76 7.66 0.22 -7.83
N VAL A 77 8.44 -0.31 -8.79
CA VAL A 77 9.20 0.49 -9.76
C VAL A 77 8.26 1.21 -10.72
N LEU A 78 7.22 0.55 -11.24
CA LEU A 78 6.21 1.19 -12.10
C LEU A 78 5.49 2.35 -11.40
N ILE A 79 5.10 2.15 -10.14
CA ILE A 79 4.45 3.19 -9.33
C ILE A 79 5.44 4.34 -9.06
N LEU A 80 6.70 4.03 -8.78
CA LEU A 80 7.75 5.02 -8.56
C LEU A 80 7.98 5.89 -9.80
N THR A 81 8.17 5.27 -10.96
CA THR A 81 8.45 6.00 -12.21
C THR A 81 7.24 6.79 -12.67
N ALA A 82 6.04 6.19 -12.62
CA ALA A 82 4.82 6.87 -13.03
C ALA A 82 4.44 8.01 -12.06
N GLY A 83 4.56 7.80 -10.76
CA GLY A 83 4.37 8.85 -9.76
C GLY A 83 5.39 9.98 -9.92
N GLY A 84 6.66 9.65 -10.15
CA GLY A 84 7.71 10.64 -10.40
C GLY A 84 7.44 11.46 -11.66
N TYR A 85 6.96 10.81 -12.73
CA TYR A 85 6.55 11.50 -13.95
C TYR A 85 5.38 12.46 -13.70
N THR A 86 4.33 12.02 -13.00
CA THR A 86 3.20 12.88 -12.57
C THR A 86 3.63 14.02 -11.66
N SER A 87 4.68 13.86 -10.88
CA SER A 87 5.19 14.89 -9.99
C SER A 87 5.96 16.00 -10.71
N LEU A 88 6.66 15.65 -11.81
CA LEU A 88 7.53 16.57 -12.54
C LEU A 88 6.83 17.25 -13.72
N TYR A 89 5.82 16.60 -14.29
CA TYR A 89 5.11 17.06 -15.47
C TYR A 89 3.61 17.15 -15.18
N LYS A 90 2.95 18.16 -15.75
CA LYS A 90 1.49 18.21 -15.77
C LYS A 90 0.95 17.03 -16.58
N THR A 91 0.32 16.09 -15.88
CA THR A 91 -0.30 14.90 -16.47
C THR A 91 -1.82 14.99 -16.39
N SER A 92 -2.53 14.12 -17.11
CA SER A 92 -3.98 14.06 -17.07
C SER A 92 -4.49 13.24 -15.88
N TYR A 93 -5.73 13.48 -15.45
CA TYR A 93 -6.39 12.68 -14.40
C TYR A 93 -6.49 11.20 -14.78
N PHE A 94 -6.68 10.93 -16.08
CA PHE A 94 -6.62 9.58 -16.63
C PHE A 94 -5.30 8.86 -16.28
N PHE A 95 -4.16 9.52 -16.52
CA PHE A 95 -2.85 8.93 -16.20
C PHE A 95 -2.68 8.72 -14.68
N MET A 96 -3.12 9.68 -13.86
CA MET A 96 -3.06 9.53 -12.41
C MET A 96 -3.97 8.41 -11.90
N GLY A 97 -5.13 8.20 -12.52
CA GLY A 97 -6.02 7.06 -12.27
C GLY A 97 -5.33 5.71 -12.50
N TRP A 98 -4.51 5.59 -13.55
CA TRP A 98 -3.70 4.40 -13.78
C TRP A 98 -2.66 4.17 -12.68
N VAL A 99 -1.95 5.20 -12.24
CA VAL A 99 -0.98 5.08 -11.12
C VAL A 99 -1.68 4.65 -9.84
N ALA A 100 -2.83 5.25 -9.54
CA ALA A 100 -3.67 4.89 -8.40
C ALA A 100 -4.17 3.44 -8.49
N LEU A 101 -4.55 2.97 -9.68
CA LEU A 101 -4.98 1.60 -9.93
C LEU A 101 -3.87 0.60 -9.63
N LEU A 102 -2.65 0.84 -10.13
CA LEU A 102 -1.48 0.00 -9.86
C LEU A 102 -1.20 -0.08 -8.36
N ARG A 103 -1.22 1.08 -7.68
CA ARG A 103 -1.00 1.18 -6.23
C ARG A 103 -2.05 0.43 -5.43
N SER A 104 -3.32 0.55 -5.82
CA SER A 104 -4.46 -0.10 -5.17
C SER A 104 -4.44 -1.61 -5.40
N GLY A 105 -4.12 -2.04 -6.62
CA GLY A 105 -3.98 -3.45 -6.98
C GLY A 105 -2.91 -4.16 -6.14
N VAL A 106 -1.77 -3.50 -5.91
CA VAL A 106 -0.73 -4.00 -5.00
C VAL A 106 -1.25 -4.16 -3.56
N LEU A 107 -1.98 -3.17 -3.03
CA LEU A 107 -2.52 -3.25 -1.66
C LEU A 107 -3.52 -4.38 -1.52
N PHE A 108 -4.38 -4.54 -2.52
CA PHE A 108 -5.34 -5.62 -2.58
C PHE A 108 -4.64 -6.98 -2.69
N GLY A 109 -3.61 -7.10 -3.53
CA GLY A 109 -2.77 -8.29 -3.64
C GLY A 109 -2.10 -8.65 -2.31
N ALA A 110 -1.54 -7.66 -1.61
CA ALA A 110 -0.96 -7.85 -0.28
C ALA A 110 -2.00 -8.37 0.73
N ALA A 111 -3.25 -7.89 0.64
CA ALA A 111 -4.34 -8.38 1.48
C ALA A 111 -4.65 -9.87 1.22
N LEU A 112 -4.61 -10.31 -0.03
CA LEU A 112 -4.79 -11.72 -0.39
C LEU A 112 -3.64 -12.60 0.15
N ASP A 113 -2.42 -12.08 0.16
CA ASP A 113 -1.29 -12.79 0.76
C ASP A 113 -1.43 -12.89 2.28
N PHE A 114 -1.89 -11.83 2.97
CA PHE A 114 -2.24 -11.92 4.40
C PHE A 114 -3.36 -12.93 4.67
N LYS A 115 -4.35 -13.04 3.77
CA LYS A 115 -5.41 -14.06 3.85
C LYS A 115 -4.82 -15.47 3.76
N ARG A 116 -3.91 -15.72 2.81
CA ARG A 116 -3.22 -17.02 2.66
C ARG A 116 -2.39 -17.38 3.88
N LEU A 117 -1.79 -16.39 4.52
CA LEU A 117 -1.01 -16.56 5.75
C LEU A 117 -1.87 -16.66 7.03
N GLY A 118 -3.21 -16.60 6.93
CA GLY A 118 -4.11 -16.75 8.07
C GLY A 118 -4.22 -15.51 8.98
N HIS A 119 -3.74 -14.35 8.55
CA HIS A 119 -3.77 -13.12 9.34
C HIS A 119 -5.17 -12.51 9.43
N LYS A 120 -5.76 -12.43 10.62
CA LYS A 120 -7.14 -11.91 10.83
C LYS A 120 -7.39 -10.51 10.25
N GLY A 121 -6.37 -9.66 10.12
CA GLY A 121 -6.50 -8.30 9.57
C GLY A 121 -6.73 -8.21 8.05
N TRP A 122 -6.60 -9.32 7.30
CA TRP A 122 -6.67 -9.33 5.83
C TRP A 122 -7.95 -8.71 5.27
N ARG A 123 -9.09 -8.90 5.94
CA ARG A 123 -10.41 -8.43 5.47
C ARG A 123 -10.46 -6.91 5.38
N ASN A 124 -9.99 -6.21 6.41
CA ASN A 124 -10.03 -4.76 6.46
C ASN A 124 -9.06 -4.14 5.44
N ILE A 125 -7.89 -4.76 5.25
CA ILE A 125 -6.93 -4.36 4.20
C ILE A 125 -7.57 -4.55 2.81
N SER A 126 -8.26 -5.66 2.59
CA SER A 126 -8.93 -5.96 1.32
C SER A 126 -10.05 -4.97 1.00
N ILE A 127 -10.85 -4.60 2.00
CA ILE A 127 -11.93 -3.60 1.84
C ILE A 127 -11.32 -2.24 1.48
N ALA A 128 -10.32 -1.78 2.25
CA ALA A 128 -9.68 -0.49 1.99
C ALA A 128 -9.00 -0.47 0.60
N GLY A 129 -8.26 -1.52 0.25
CA GLY A 129 -7.63 -1.66 -1.08
C GLY A 129 -8.66 -1.77 -2.21
N GLY A 130 -9.77 -2.47 -1.99
CA GLY A 130 -10.85 -2.64 -2.96
C GLY A 130 -11.62 -1.34 -3.24
N ILE A 131 -11.89 -0.54 -2.21
CA ILE A 131 -12.49 0.79 -2.39
C ILE A 131 -11.55 1.69 -3.19
N SER A 132 -10.26 1.71 -2.83
CA SER A 132 -9.25 2.47 -3.57
C SER A 132 -9.17 2.04 -5.04
N LEU A 133 -9.23 0.73 -5.30
CA LEU A 133 -9.24 0.16 -6.65
C LEU A 133 -10.45 0.64 -7.45
N LEU A 134 -11.65 0.58 -6.85
CA LEU A 134 -12.89 1.03 -7.49
C LEU A 134 -12.85 2.52 -7.82
N PHE A 135 -12.41 3.36 -6.88
CA PHE A 135 -12.30 4.81 -7.12
C PHE A 135 -11.20 5.15 -8.12
N SER A 136 -10.14 4.33 -8.23
CA SER A 136 -9.13 4.50 -9.28
C SER A 136 -9.72 4.26 -10.66
N VAL A 137 -10.62 3.28 -10.82
CA VAL A 137 -11.35 3.06 -12.08
C VAL A 137 -12.28 4.23 -12.39
N ILE A 138 -12.98 4.77 -11.39
CA ILE A 138 -13.80 5.99 -11.54
C ILE A 138 -12.95 7.16 -12.02
N LEU A 139 -11.75 7.34 -11.46
CA LEU A 139 -10.83 8.41 -11.87
C LEU A 139 -10.35 8.24 -13.33
N ILE A 140 -10.16 6.99 -13.78
CA ILE A 140 -9.82 6.68 -15.18
C ILE A 140 -11.01 6.98 -16.12
N ALA A 141 -12.23 6.62 -15.70
CA ALA A 141 -13.46 6.78 -16.47
C ALA A 141 -13.98 8.23 -16.54
N ASP A 142 -13.24 9.18 -15.98
CA ASP A 142 -13.63 10.57 -15.74
C ASP A 142 -14.74 10.73 -14.68
N PRO A 143 -14.43 11.28 -13.48
CA PRO A 143 -15.40 11.51 -12.42
C PRO A 143 -16.61 12.36 -12.82
N GLU A 144 -16.46 13.24 -13.81
CA GLU A 144 -17.54 14.13 -14.27
C GLU A 144 -18.72 13.35 -14.85
N THR A 145 -18.47 12.16 -15.44
CA THR A 145 -19.51 11.27 -15.96
C THR A 145 -20.49 10.80 -14.87
N LEU A 146 -20.03 10.76 -13.61
CA LEU A 146 -20.79 10.38 -12.43
C LEU A 146 -21.23 11.60 -11.60
N HIS A 147 -21.02 12.82 -12.11
CA HIS A 147 -21.24 14.08 -11.38
C HIS A 147 -20.48 14.14 -10.05
N LEU A 148 -19.33 13.47 -9.97
CA LEU A 148 -18.48 13.44 -8.78
C LEU A 148 -17.33 14.45 -8.93
N PRO A 149 -17.05 15.27 -7.89
CA PRO A 149 -15.90 16.14 -7.93
C PRO A 149 -14.58 15.35 -7.95
N THR A 150 -13.67 15.67 -8.85
CA THR A 150 -12.38 14.96 -9.00
C THR A 150 -11.54 14.98 -7.72
N HIS A 151 -11.56 16.09 -6.97
CA HIS A 151 -10.87 16.20 -5.68
C HIS A 151 -11.43 15.23 -4.63
N PHE A 152 -12.74 14.99 -4.65
CA PHE A 152 -13.39 14.02 -3.76
C PHE A 152 -12.95 12.59 -4.10
N VAL A 153 -12.92 12.25 -5.40
CA VAL A 153 -12.45 10.92 -5.85
C VAL A 153 -10.99 10.69 -5.45
N LEU A 154 -10.11 11.67 -5.67
CA LEU A 154 -8.71 11.61 -5.25
C LEU A 154 -8.58 11.48 -3.72
N ALA A 155 -9.34 12.27 -2.96
CA ALA A 155 -9.33 12.18 -1.51
C ALA A 155 -9.66 10.77 -1.01
N VAL A 156 -10.70 10.14 -1.57
CA VAL A 156 -11.08 8.76 -1.21
C VAL A 156 -9.96 7.77 -1.56
N ILE A 157 -9.35 7.87 -2.73
CA ILE A 157 -8.21 7.03 -3.13
C ILE A 157 -7.06 7.16 -2.11
N PHE A 158 -6.66 8.38 -1.77
CA PHE A 158 -5.56 8.64 -0.86
C PHE A 158 -5.86 8.18 0.57
N MET A 159 -7.07 8.44 1.07
CA MET A 159 -7.52 8.00 2.39
C MET A 159 -7.52 6.47 2.51
N THR A 160 -8.08 5.78 1.51
CA THR A 160 -8.21 4.32 1.53
C THR A 160 -6.88 3.62 1.29
N THR A 161 -6.04 4.14 0.39
CA THR A 161 -4.64 3.71 0.20
C THR A 161 -3.80 3.91 1.47
N GLY A 162 -3.96 5.05 2.13
CA GLY A 162 -3.32 5.37 3.41
C GLY A 162 -3.72 4.40 4.51
N THR A 163 -5.04 4.20 4.67
CA THR A 163 -5.61 3.28 5.64
C THR A 163 -5.15 1.84 5.40
N ALA A 164 -5.19 1.35 4.15
CA ALA A 164 -4.71 0.02 3.81
C ALA A 164 -3.23 -0.17 4.19
N SER A 165 -2.39 0.86 3.95
CA SER A 165 -0.96 0.82 4.28
C SER A 165 -0.71 0.79 5.80
N LEU A 166 -1.50 1.53 6.59
CA LEU A 166 -1.45 1.50 8.05
C LEU A 166 -1.93 0.16 8.64
N LEU A 167 -2.94 -0.45 8.02
CA LEU A 167 -3.40 -1.78 8.41
C LEU A 167 -2.34 -2.84 8.10
N ILE A 168 -1.68 -2.77 6.94
CA ILE A 168 -0.53 -3.63 6.61
C ILE A 168 0.59 -3.44 7.64
N PHE A 169 0.93 -2.20 7.99
CA PHE A 169 1.90 -1.92 9.06
C PHE A 169 1.53 -2.62 10.37
N SER A 170 0.26 -2.53 10.77
CA SER A 170 -0.23 -3.14 12.01
C SER A 170 -0.11 -4.67 11.99
N GLU A 171 -0.40 -5.31 10.86
CA GLU A 171 -0.21 -6.77 10.71
C GLU A 171 1.27 -7.16 10.72
N LEU A 172 2.13 -6.42 10.03
CA LEU A 172 3.58 -6.65 10.05
C LEU A 172 4.18 -6.47 11.45
N LYS A 173 3.68 -5.51 12.23
CA LYS A 173 4.09 -5.32 13.64
C LYS A 173 3.76 -6.55 14.48
N LYS A 174 2.56 -7.10 14.36
CA LYS A 174 2.13 -8.33 15.06
C LYS A 174 3.03 -9.52 14.69
N VAL A 175 3.38 -9.69 13.41
CA VAL A 175 4.31 -10.75 12.95
C VAL A 175 5.66 -10.62 13.66
N ASN A 176 6.19 -9.40 13.74
CA ASN A 176 7.51 -9.16 14.29
C ASN A 176 7.56 -9.36 15.82
N GLU A 177 6.50 -8.95 16.53
CA GLU A 177 6.34 -9.18 17.97
C GLU A 177 6.27 -10.69 18.28
N PHE A 178 5.51 -11.45 17.50
CA PHE A 178 5.41 -12.90 17.66
C PHE A 178 6.75 -13.61 17.45
N HIS A 179 7.50 -13.24 16.41
CA HIS A 179 8.85 -13.76 16.18
C HIS A 179 9.82 -13.40 17.34
N GLY A 180 9.72 -12.19 17.89
CA GLY A 180 10.51 -11.75 19.04
C GLY A 180 10.24 -12.58 20.30
N LEU A 181 8.97 -12.91 20.57
CA LEU A 181 8.56 -13.77 21.69
C LEU A 181 9.09 -15.20 21.53
N LEU A 182 8.91 -15.80 20.35
CA LEU A 182 9.44 -17.14 20.06
C LEU A 182 10.95 -17.23 20.26
N ARG A 183 11.70 -16.24 19.80
CA ARG A 183 13.16 -16.20 19.99
C ARG A 183 13.56 -16.13 21.46
N LYS A 184 12.80 -15.42 22.31
CA LYS A 184 13.04 -15.36 23.76
C LYS A 184 12.77 -16.72 24.41
N LEU A 185 11.67 -17.39 24.04
CA LEU A 185 11.32 -18.71 24.58
C LEU A 185 12.37 -19.76 24.21
N MET A 186 12.83 -19.79 22.96
CA MET A 186 13.87 -20.73 22.52
C MET A 186 15.26 -20.47 23.12
N LYS A 187 15.54 -19.25 23.60
CA LYS A 187 16.82 -18.93 24.26
C LYS A 187 16.81 -19.32 25.75
N ASN A 188 15.62 -19.47 26.33
CA ASN A 188 15.41 -19.76 27.75
C ASN A 188 15.01 -21.23 28.01
N ALA A 189 14.96 -22.06 26.96
CA ALA A 189 14.73 -23.51 27.01
C ALA A 189 16.06 -24.24 26.81
#